data_AF-A0A927SEF3-F1
#
_entry.id   AF-A0A927SEF3-F1
#
_cell.length_a   1.000
_cell.length_b   1.000
_cell.length_c   1.000
_cell.angle_alpha   90.00
_cell.angle_beta   90.00
_cell.angle_gamma   90.00
#
_symmetry.space_group_name_H-M   'P 1'
#
loop_
_entity.id
_entity.type
_entity.pdbx_description
1 polymer ?
#
loop_
_entity_poly.entity_id
_entity_poly.type
_entity_poly.pdbx_seq_one_letter_code
_entity_poly.pdbx_strand_id
1 'polypeptide(L)' 'MSATEIQSKARELKELKTMKEELEAEIAAIEDALKSAMGDREELLLGEYKLTYQTVSTSRFDSSLFKKEHADLAA' A
#
# COMPACT_ATOMS: atom_id res chain seq x y z
N MET A 1 -22.87 -7.63 -27.94
CA MET A 1 -21.43 -7.52 -28.22
C MET A 1 -20.99 -8.76 -28.96
N SER A 2 -20.39 -8.58 -30.12
CA SER A 2 -19.78 -9.61 -30.94
C SER A 2 -18.40 -10.02 -30.39
N ALA A 3 -17.89 -11.17 -30.80
CA ALA A 3 -16.57 -11.66 -30.37
C ALA A 3 -15.44 -10.67 -30.67
N THR A 4 -15.52 -9.95 -31.80
CA THR A 4 -14.55 -8.93 -32.22
C THR A 4 -14.57 -7.71 -31.29
N GLU A 5 -15.75 -7.26 -30.88
CA GLU A 5 -15.89 -6.15 -29.93
C GLU A 5 -15.34 -6.53 -28.54
N ILE A 6 -15.55 -7.78 -28.10
CA ILE A 6 -15.00 -8.30 -26.85
C ILE A 6 -13.46 -8.33 -26.92
N GLN A 7 -12.89 -8.78 -28.04
CA GLN A 7 -11.44 -8.81 -28.23
C GLN A 7 -10.83 -7.41 -28.20
N SER A 8 -11.48 -6.43 -28.85
CA SER A 8 -11.04 -5.02 -28.81
C SER A 8 -11.07 -4.46 -27.39
N LYS A 9 -12.18 -4.67 -26.67
CA LYS A 9 -12.34 -4.23 -25.27
C LYS A 9 -11.32 -4.88 -24.34
N ALA A 10 -10.99 -6.16 -24.54
CA ALA A 10 -10.01 -6.87 -23.74
C ALA A 10 -8.59 -6.31 -23.94
N ARG A 11 -8.25 -5.92 -25.18
CA ARG A 11 -6.98 -5.26 -25.48
C ARG A 11 -6.89 -3.88 -24.83
N GLU A 12 -7.92 -3.06 -25.01
CA GLU A 12 -8.01 -1.73 -24.39
C GLU A 12 -7.91 -1.82 -22.86
N LEU A 13 -8.61 -2.77 -22.24
CA LEU A 13 -8.52 -3.01 -20.80
C LEU A 13 -7.11 -3.38 -20.36
N LYS A 14 -6.38 -4.18 -21.16
CA LYS A 14 -5.00 -4.55 -20.84
C LYS A 14 -4.07 -3.33 -20.90
N GLU A 15 -4.19 -2.51 -21.95
CA GLU A 15 -3.38 -1.30 -22.11
C GLU A 15 -3.64 -0.31 -20.95
N LEU A 16 -4.91 -0.10 -20.58
CA LEU A 16 -5.27 0.73 -19.43
C LEU A 16 -4.73 0.18 -18.10
N LYS A 17 -4.71 -1.14 -17.92
CA LYS A 17 -4.12 -1.76 -16.72
C LYS A 17 -2.61 -1.54 -16.65
N THR A 18 -1.90 -1.68 -17.77
CA THR A 18 -0.46 -1.40 -17.81
C THR A 18 -0.18 0.06 -17.46
N MET A 19 -0.92 1.01 -18.04
CA MET A 19 -0.77 2.43 -17.68
C MET A 19 -1.08 2.68 -16.20
N LYS A 20 -2.06 1.99 -15.63
CA LYS A 20 -2.38 2.08 -14.20
C LYS A 20 -1.21 1.60 -13.34
N GLU A 21 -0.59 0.46 -13.69
CA GLU A 21 0.56 -0.08 -12.95
C GLU A 21 1.77 0.87 -13.01
N GLU A 22 2.03 1.48 -14.17
CA GLU A 22 3.09 2.47 -14.34
C GLU A 22 2.84 3.71 -13.47
N LEU A 23 1.61 4.24 -13.49
CA LEU A 23 1.21 5.37 -12.65
C LEU A 23 1.24 5.04 -11.16
N GLU A 24 0.82 3.83 -10.76
CA GLU A 24 0.89 3.39 -9.36
C GLU A 24 2.34 3.29 -8.89
N ALA A 25 3.27 2.85 -9.75
CA ALA A 25 4.69 2.83 -9.43
C ALA A 25 5.27 4.25 -9.29
N GLU A 26 4.87 5.18 -10.17
CA GLU A 26 5.30 6.59 -10.09
C GLU A 26 4.75 7.28 -8.83
N ILE A 27 3.47 7.07 -8.51
CA ILE A 27 2.85 7.55 -7.27
C ILE A 27 3.62 7.00 -6.06
N ALA A 28 3.88 5.70 -6.02
CA ALA A 28 4.61 5.08 -4.92
C ALA A 28 6.02 5.66 -4.76
N ALA A 29 6.73 5.94 -5.87
CA ALA A 29 8.04 6.58 -5.82
C ALA A 29 7.98 8.00 -5.25
N ILE A 30 6.96 8.78 -5.61
CA ILE A 30 6.74 10.12 -5.05
C ILE A 30 6.37 10.03 -3.57
N GLU A 31 5.48 9.12 -3.20
CA GLU A 31 5.13 8.88 -1.80
C GLU A 31 6.34 8.47 -0.96
N ASP A 32 7.22 7.62 -1.48
CA ASP A 32 8.45 7.22 -0.79
C ASP A 32 9.43 8.40 -0.64
N ALA A 33 9.57 9.23 -1.68
CA ALA A 33 10.34 10.46 -1.59
C ALA A 33 9.77 11.44 -0.55
N LEU A 34 8.43 11.56 -0.48
CA LEU A 34 7.75 12.39 0.51
C LEU A 34 7.92 11.83 1.93
N LYS A 35 7.81 10.51 2.12
CA LYS A 35 8.06 9.84 3.40
C LYS A 35 9.52 10.01 3.84
N SER A 36 10.46 9.85 2.93
CA SER A 36 11.89 10.11 3.18
C SER A 36 12.14 11.56 3.60
N ALA A 37 11.47 12.51 2.95
CA ALA A 37 11.53 13.93 3.32
C ALA A 37 10.88 14.24 4.68
N MET A 38 9.81 13.53 5.06
CA MET A 38 9.19 13.64 6.39
C MET A 38 10.07 13.03 7.50
N GLY A 39 10.82 11.97 7.20
CA GLY A 39 11.66 11.27 8.17
C GLY A 39 10.82 10.67 9.30
N ASP A 40 11.18 10.97 10.56
CA ASP A 40 10.43 10.52 11.74
C ASP A 40 9.24 11.43 12.09
N ARG A 41 8.96 12.46 11.28
CA ARG A 41 7.86 13.39 11.55
C ARG A 41 6.55 12.81 11.05
N GLU A 42 5.59 12.67 11.95
CA GLU A 42 4.25 12.18 11.60
C GLU A 42 3.40 13.23 10.86
N GLU A 43 3.73 14.51 11.02
CA GLU A 43 3.00 15.63 10.40
C GLU A 43 3.96 16.66 9.81
N LEU A 44 3.70 17.06 8.56
CA LEU A 44 4.42 18.11 7.85
C LEU A 44 3.41 19.06 7.21
N LEU A 45 3.47 20.34 7.58
CA LEU A 45 2.68 21.40 6.98
C LEU A 45 3.55 22.16 5.99
N LEU A 46 3.24 22.05 4.70
CA LEU A 46 3.91 22.75 3.61
C LEU A 46 2.91 23.66 2.89
N GLY A 47 2.88 24.94 3.29
CA GLY A 47 1.93 25.91 2.74
C GLY A 47 0.48 25.51 3.03
N GLU A 48 -0.28 25.20 1.98
CA GLU A 48 -1.69 24.76 2.08
C GLU A 48 -1.83 23.24 2.26
N TYR A 49 -0.74 22.48 2.10
CA TYR A 49 -0.78 21.02 2.16
C TYR A 49 -0.41 20.51 3.55
N LYS A 50 -1.31 19.71 4.13
CA LYS A 50 -1.03 18.92 5.33
C LYS A 50 -0.70 17.50 4.93
N LEU A 51 0.57 17.10 5.09
CA LEU A 51 0.99 15.73 4.94
C LEU A 51 1.00 15.08 6.33
N THR A 52 0.30 13.97 6.47
CA THR A 52 0.31 13.15 7.68
C THR A 52 0.64 11.72 7.30
N TYR A 53 1.66 11.14 7.93
CA TYR A 53 2.01 9.74 7.73
C TYR A 53 2.15 9.05 9.09
N GLN A 54 1.37 8.00 9.31
CA GLN A 54 1.44 7.20 10.53
C GLN A 54 2.07 5.85 10.19
N THR A 55 3.20 5.55 10.82
CA THR A 55 3.81 4.22 10.70
C THR A 55 2.97 3.21 11.46
N VAL A 56 2.11 2.49 10.75
CA VAL A 56 1.33 1.39 11.35
C VAL A 56 2.24 0.17 11.51
N SER A 57 2.97 0.09 12.62
CA SER A 57 3.60 -1.15 13.05
C SER A 57 2.50 -2.10 13.54
N THR A 58 1.94 -2.91 12.64
CA THR A 58 1.08 -4.01 13.07
C THR A 58 1.96 -5.12 13.64
N SER A 59 2.22 -5.11 14.95
CA SER A 59 2.64 -6.35 15.62
C SER A 59 1.41 -7.27 15.67
N ARG A 60 1.20 -8.07 14.62
CA ARG A 60 0.28 -9.21 14.73
C ARG A 60 0.90 -10.20 15.69
N PHE A 61 0.68 -9.96 16.98
CA PHE A 61 1.02 -10.89 18.04
C PHE A 61 0.15 -12.13 17.84
N ASP A 62 0.76 -13.21 17.35
CA ASP A 62 0.10 -14.49 17.17
C ASP A 62 -0.12 -15.14 18.55
N SER A 63 -1.14 -14.65 19.23
CA SER A 63 -1.54 -15.12 20.57
C SER A 63 -1.90 -16.61 20.58
N SER A 64 -2.19 -17.21 19.42
CA SER A 64 -2.48 -18.64 19.30
C SER A 64 -1.22 -19.49 19.29
N LEU A 65 -0.17 -19.05 18.59
CA LEU A 65 1.16 -19.67 18.67
C LEU A 65 1.78 -19.45 20.04
N PHE A 66 1.70 -18.24 20.58
CA PHE A 66 2.25 -17.93 21.91
C PHE A 66 1.62 -18.79 23.02
N LYS A 67 0.29 -18.97 23.03
CA LYS A 67 -0.38 -19.86 24.00
C LYS A 67 -0.02 -21.34 23.83
N LYS A 68 0.32 -21.77 22.61
CA LYS A 68 0.77 -23.15 22.34
C LYS A 68 2.21 -23.37 22.79
N GLU A 69 3.11 -22.42 22.51
CA GLU A 69 4.53 -22.53 22.85
C GLU A 69 4.83 -22.22 24.32
N HIS A 70 4.01 -21.41 24.98
CA HIS A 70 4.16 -21.03 26.38
C HIS A 70 3.04 -21.58 27.27
N ALA A 71 2.58 -22.81 27.00
CA ALA A 71 1.57 -23.48 27.81
C ALA A 71 1.99 -23.65 29.29
N ASP A 72 3.30 -23.71 29.57
CA ASP A 72 3.86 -23.81 30.93
C ASP A 72 3.90 -22.48 31.71
N LEU A 73 3.70 -21.33 31.05
CA LEU A 73 3.65 -20.00 31.71
C LEU A 73 2.22 -19.59 32.10
N ALA A 74 1.22 -20.42 31.82
CA ALA A 74 -0.19 -20.20 32.18
C ALA A 74 -0.59 -20.89 33.49
N ALA A 75 0.29 -20.86 34.49
CA ALA A 75 0.02 -21.28 35.87
C ALA A 75 -0.31 -20.07 36.75
#